data_AF-L1J9R1-F1
#
_entry.id   AF-L1J9R1-F1
#
_cell.length_a   1.000
_cell.length_b   1.000
_cell.length_c   1.000
_cell.angle_alpha   90.00
_cell.angle_beta   90.00
_cell.angle_gamma   90.00
#
_symmetry.space_group_name_H-M   'P 1'
#
loop_
_entity.id
_entity.type
_entity.pdbx_description
1 polymer ?
#
loop_
_entity_poly.entity_id
_entity_poly.type
_entity_poly.pdbx_seq_one_letter_code
_entity_poly.pdbx_strand_id
1 'polypeptide(L)'
;MPPRWGQQEIDSITNKIRALRPCSPEGTAEQEGAAGGDPADQTGEEREEPNYSQWLEEYIAEFGIARSLTAFTTKVKETAKSINIKFKSKRSWQLWTPQQEDRLVQLVQRCQKLDIPWDEIGRDLNRSGNSVKRKYFEKISARQHIEHVVQSLDDSKIEAVMDGLKFVCTHCEQYHFSAPRVWGSDMYCRECHDNLFRGEMSERWREIQQYCVDNGKVSCAFCHKGAGFEIQGEDKMTYFHFDHENMFDKGDSVCNIVENGKPLTEAFTEIDKCQLLCISCHQIVTKIENSIGFTRFKRDMTMETDEERRAALREDISPVYTETMRRVYEYLRGARGGS
;
A
#
# COMPACT_ATOMS: atom_id res chain seq x y z
N MET A 1 -28.35 -27.67 1.31
CA MET A 1 -27.55 -28.11 2.47
C MET A 1 -26.24 -28.68 1.95
N PRO A 2 -25.07 -28.27 2.47
CA PRO A 2 -23.81 -28.89 2.06
C PRO A 2 -23.84 -30.40 2.40
N PRO A 3 -23.29 -31.28 1.54
CA PRO A 3 -23.31 -32.71 1.79
C PRO A 3 -22.59 -33.01 3.11
N ARG A 4 -23.17 -33.88 3.93
CA ARG A 4 -22.54 -34.36 5.17
C ARG A 4 -21.20 -35.02 4.82
N TRP A 5 -20.21 -34.86 5.69
CA TRP A 5 -18.91 -35.53 5.54
C TRP A 5 -19.09 -37.03 5.80
N GLY A 6 -18.72 -37.86 4.84
CA GLY A 6 -18.69 -39.31 4.96
C GLY A 6 -17.58 -39.79 5.90
N GLN A 7 -17.72 -40.99 6.45
CA GLN A 7 -16.73 -41.57 7.37
C GLN A 7 -15.37 -41.74 6.69
N GLN A 8 -15.34 -42.15 5.41
CA GLN A 8 -14.11 -42.30 4.64
C GLN A 8 -13.36 -40.96 4.44
N GLU A 9 -14.09 -39.86 4.24
CA GLU A 9 -13.51 -38.51 4.17
C GLU A 9 -12.83 -38.14 5.51
N ILE A 10 -13.50 -38.43 6.64
CA ILE A 10 -12.99 -38.13 7.98
C ILE A 10 -11.76 -38.98 8.30
N ASP A 11 -11.74 -40.25 7.91
CA ASP A 11 -10.62 -41.16 8.14
C ASP A 11 -9.39 -40.73 7.33
N SER A 12 -9.57 -40.33 6.06
CA SER A 12 -8.48 -39.78 5.23
C SER A 12 -7.89 -38.51 5.85
N ILE A 13 -8.74 -37.56 6.26
CA ILE A 13 -8.30 -36.33 6.96
C ILE A 13 -7.55 -36.69 8.25
N THR A 14 -8.07 -37.62 9.06
CA THR A 14 -7.45 -38.06 10.31
C THR A 14 -6.06 -38.64 10.09
N ASN A 15 -5.90 -39.49 9.07
CA ASN A 15 -4.62 -40.09 8.72
C ASN A 15 -3.60 -39.04 8.27
N LYS A 16 -4.02 -38.07 7.44
CA LYS A 16 -3.16 -36.95 7.05
C LYS A 16 -2.75 -36.10 8.25
N ILE A 17 -3.65 -35.84 9.20
CA ILE A 17 -3.31 -35.09 10.43
C ILE A 17 -2.27 -35.84 11.27
N ARG A 18 -2.42 -37.16 11.44
CA ARG A 18 -1.45 -37.99 12.19
C ARG A 18 -0.09 -38.10 11.49
N ALA A 19 -0.07 -38.00 10.16
CA ALA A 19 1.15 -38.02 9.36
C ALA A 19 1.93 -36.70 9.41
N LEU A 20 1.33 -35.60 9.89
CA LEU A 20 2.04 -34.33 10.07
C LEU A 20 3.17 -34.50 11.08
N ARG A 21 4.29 -33.81 10.86
CA ARG A 21 5.45 -33.90 11.75
C ARG A 21 5.06 -33.39 13.16
N PRO A 22 5.38 -34.14 14.24
CA PRO A 22 5.30 -33.60 15.60
C PRO A 22 6.20 -32.38 15.71
N CYS A 23 5.72 -31.31 16.33
CA CYS A 23 6.60 -30.20 16.68
C CYS A 23 7.59 -30.70 17.73
N SER A 24 8.88 -30.78 17.39
CA SER A 24 9.90 -31.14 18.37
C SER A 24 9.89 -30.10 19.49
N PRO A 25 9.95 -30.51 20.78
CA PRO A 25 10.24 -29.57 21.86
C PRO A 25 11.64 -29.04 21.60
N GLU A 26 11.74 -27.80 21.10
CA GLU A 26 13.01 -27.08 21.06
C GLU A 26 13.53 -27.02 22.50
N GLY A 27 14.76 -27.47 22.71
CA GLY A 27 15.30 -27.83 24.02
C GLY A 27 15.05 -26.79 25.10
N THR A 28 14.15 -27.14 26.03
CA THR A 28 14.13 -26.55 27.36
C THR A 28 15.35 -27.06 28.11
N ALA A 29 16.38 -26.21 28.17
CA ALA A 29 17.46 -26.36 29.15
C ALA A 29 16.84 -26.46 30.55
N GLU A 30 17.41 -27.37 31.35
CA GLU A 30 17.05 -27.65 32.74
C GLU A 30 16.87 -26.36 33.56
N GLN A 31 15.66 -26.13 34.04
CA GLN A 31 15.42 -25.33 35.25
C GLN A 31 14.58 -26.17 36.20
N GLU A 32 15.26 -26.76 37.18
CA GLU A 32 14.65 -27.29 38.39
C GLU A 32 14.11 -26.13 39.24
N GLY A 33 12.87 -26.27 39.70
CA GLY A 33 12.37 -25.54 40.88
C GLY A 33 11.08 -24.78 40.67
N ALA A 34 9.96 -25.41 41.01
CA ALA A 34 8.96 -24.91 41.99
C ALA A 34 7.60 -25.58 41.74
N ALA A 35 7.09 -26.19 42.80
CA ALA A 35 5.83 -26.91 42.86
C ALA A 35 4.62 -25.97 42.93
N GLY A 36 3.47 -26.45 42.40
CA GLY A 36 2.14 -25.97 42.77
C GLY A 36 1.28 -25.51 41.60
N GLY A 37 0.63 -26.44 40.89
CA GLY A 37 -0.40 -26.14 39.90
C GLY A 37 -1.24 -27.37 39.53
N ASP A 38 -2.56 -27.20 39.49
CA ASP A 38 -3.60 -28.22 39.30
C ASP A 38 -3.39 -29.16 38.08
N PRO A 39 -3.65 -30.48 38.20
CA PRO A 39 -3.50 -31.44 37.12
C PRO A 39 -4.81 -31.58 36.31
N ALA A 40 -5.08 -30.65 35.40
CA ALA A 40 -6.20 -30.82 34.45
C ALA A 40 -6.06 -30.08 33.10
N ASP A 41 -4.86 -29.73 32.65
CA ASP A 41 -4.66 -29.33 31.25
C ASP A 41 -4.01 -30.49 30.48
N GLN A 42 -4.84 -31.21 29.72
CA GLN A 42 -4.40 -32.35 28.91
C GLN A 42 -3.40 -31.84 27.86
N THR A 43 -2.18 -32.35 27.92
CA THR A 43 -1.08 -32.13 26.98
C THR A 43 -1.44 -32.72 25.60
N GLY A 44 -2.26 -32.00 24.83
CA GLY A 44 -2.52 -32.33 23.44
C GLY A 44 -1.24 -32.27 22.61
N GLU A 45 -1.08 -33.19 21.68
CA GLU A 45 0.11 -33.24 20.82
C GLU A 45 0.10 -32.06 19.83
N GLU A 46 1.17 -31.27 19.81
CA GLU A 46 1.31 -30.16 18.86
C GLU A 46 1.90 -30.66 17.53
N ARG A 47 1.22 -30.31 16.42
CA ARG A 47 1.63 -30.65 15.05
C ARG A 47 1.67 -29.37 14.20
N GLU A 48 2.47 -29.39 13.13
CA GLU A 48 2.54 -28.27 12.18
C GLU A 48 1.17 -27.99 11.52
N GLU A 49 0.86 -26.71 11.26
CA GLU A 49 -0.36 -26.35 10.54
C GLU A 49 -0.25 -26.73 9.05
N PRO A 50 -1.19 -27.52 8.50
CA PRO A 50 -1.07 -28.03 7.13
C PRO A 50 -1.29 -26.94 6.07
N ASN A 51 -0.79 -27.18 4.86
CA ASN A 51 -1.15 -26.38 3.69
C ASN A 51 -2.58 -26.73 3.23
N TYR A 52 -3.56 -25.99 3.74
CA TYR A 52 -4.99 -26.27 3.48
C TYR A 52 -5.37 -26.24 2.00
N SER A 53 -4.73 -25.42 1.17
CA SER A 53 -5.04 -25.35 -0.26
C SER A 53 -4.58 -26.62 -0.99
N GLN A 54 -3.35 -27.05 -0.74
CA GLN A 54 -2.82 -28.29 -1.32
C GLN A 54 -3.63 -29.51 -0.84
N TRP A 55 -3.94 -29.58 0.46
CA TRP A 55 -4.73 -30.68 1.00
C TRP A 55 -6.15 -30.73 0.43
N LEU A 56 -6.73 -29.58 0.10
CA LEU A 56 -8.03 -29.50 -0.57
C LEU A 56 -7.95 -30.05 -1.99
N GLU A 57 -6.91 -29.72 -2.76
CA GLU A 57 -6.71 -30.25 -4.12
C GLU A 57 -6.58 -31.77 -4.10
N GLU A 58 -5.74 -32.30 -3.20
CA GLU A 58 -5.56 -33.75 -3.02
C GLU A 58 -6.87 -34.42 -2.60
N TYR A 59 -7.63 -33.79 -1.70
CA TYR A 59 -8.93 -34.28 -1.26
C TYR A 59 -9.96 -34.31 -2.41
N ILE A 60 -10.02 -33.26 -3.23
CA ILE A 60 -10.91 -33.21 -4.40
C ILE A 60 -10.52 -34.30 -5.40
N ALA A 61 -9.22 -34.53 -5.61
CA ALA A 61 -8.72 -35.59 -6.48
C ALA A 61 -9.07 -37.00 -5.96
N GLU A 62 -9.00 -37.22 -4.63
CA GLU A 62 -9.28 -38.50 -4.00
C GLU A 62 -10.79 -38.85 -3.99
N PHE A 63 -11.65 -37.89 -3.65
CA PHE A 63 -13.07 -38.14 -3.42
C PHE A 63 -14.00 -37.65 -4.54
N GLY A 64 -13.51 -36.81 -5.46
CA GLY A 64 -14.33 -36.20 -6.52
C GLY A 64 -15.39 -35.22 -6.01
N ILE A 65 -15.32 -34.79 -4.74
CA ILE A 65 -16.31 -33.92 -4.10
C ILE A 65 -15.72 -32.50 -3.96
N ALA A 66 -16.31 -31.54 -4.66
CA ALA A 66 -15.92 -30.13 -4.53
C ALA A 66 -16.30 -29.58 -3.14
N ARG A 67 -15.34 -28.93 -2.47
CA ARG A 67 -15.53 -28.23 -1.19
C ARG A 67 -14.88 -26.85 -1.28
N SER A 68 -15.43 -25.87 -0.55
CA SER A 68 -14.73 -24.59 -0.38
C SER A 68 -13.55 -24.74 0.59
N LEU A 69 -12.49 -23.94 0.38
CA LEU A 69 -11.33 -23.90 1.28
C LEU A 69 -11.72 -23.66 2.73
N THR A 70 -12.68 -22.77 2.97
CA THR A 70 -13.20 -22.48 4.31
C THR A 70 -13.85 -23.70 4.94
N ALA A 71 -14.76 -24.40 4.23
CA ALA A 71 -15.45 -25.57 4.77
C ALA A 71 -14.48 -26.72 5.05
N PHE A 72 -13.50 -26.93 4.17
CA PHE A 72 -12.46 -27.94 4.36
C PHE A 72 -11.55 -27.62 5.54
N THR A 73 -11.05 -26.37 5.64
CA THR A 73 -10.22 -25.91 6.75
C THR A 73 -10.91 -26.09 8.09
N THR A 74 -12.19 -25.70 8.19
CA THR A 74 -12.99 -25.90 9.40
C THR A 74 -13.06 -27.38 9.78
N LYS A 75 -13.33 -28.26 8.81
CA LYS A 75 -13.41 -29.69 9.08
C LYS A 75 -12.09 -30.27 9.55
N VAL A 76 -10.97 -29.92 8.91
CA VAL A 76 -9.63 -30.37 9.32
C VAL A 76 -9.34 -29.97 10.77
N LYS A 77 -9.73 -28.75 11.18
CA LYS A 77 -9.57 -28.27 12.57
C LYS A 77 -10.49 -28.99 13.56
N GLU A 78 -11.73 -29.27 13.19
CA GLU A 78 -12.65 -30.07 14.01
C GLU A 78 -12.14 -31.50 14.20
N THR A 79 -11.68 -32.13 13.12
CA THR A 79 -11.10 -33.49 13.17
C THR A 79 -9.85 -33.51 14.04
N ALA A 80 -8.92 -32.55 13.88
CA ALA A 80 -7.73 -32.43 14.73
C ALA A 80 -8.09 -32.31 16.22
N LYS A 81 -9.07 -31.46 16.55
CA LYS A 81 -9.57 -31.32 17.93
C LYS A 81 -10.14 -32.62 18.48
N SER A 82 -10.88 -33.38 17.67
CA SER A 82 -11.47 -34.66 18.09
C SER A 82 -10.44 -35.74 18.42
N ILE A 83 -9.23 -35.64 17.84
CA ILE A 83 -8.11 -36.57 18.09
C ILE A 83 -7.03 -35.96 19.00
N ASN A 84 -7.36 -34.91 19.75
CA ASN A 84 -6.48 -34.22 20.69
C ASN A 84 -5.16 -33.70 20.09
N ILE A 85 -5.20 -33.28 18.81
CA ILE A 85 -4.07 -32.64 18.13
C ILE A 85 -4.35 -31.13 18.04
N LYS A 86 -3.36 -30.32 18.45
CA LYS A 86 -3.38 -28.87 18.29
C LYS A 86 -2.46 -28.48 17.14
N PHE A 87 -2.97 -27.71 16.18
CA PHE A 87 -2.11 -27.10 15.15
C PHE A 87 -1.37 -25.90 15.73
N LYS A 88 -0.06 -25.87 15.57
CA LYS A 88 0.76 -24.71 15.92
C LYS A 88 0.42 -23.59 14.94
N SER A 89 -0.36 -22.60 15.37
CA SER A 89 -0.84 -21.54 14.46
C SER A 89 0.33 -20.86 13.74
N LYS A 90 0.11 -20.43 12.49
CA LYS A 90 1.02 -19.53 11.76
C LYS A 90 1.44 -18.26 12.53
N ARG A 91 0.77 -17.90 13.64
CA ARG A 91 1.26 -16.82 14.53
C ARG A 91 2.53 -17.20 15.28
N SER A 92 2.81 -18.48 15.51
CA SER A 92 4.09 -18.91 16.11
C SER A 92 5.28 -18.58 15.20
N TRP A 93 5.10 -18.66 13.89
CA TRP A 93 6.08 -18.17 12.89
C TRP A 93 6.16 -16.65 12.83
N GLN A 94 5.20 -15.90 13.38
CA GLN A 94 5.22 -14.42 13.47
C GLN A 94 5.84 -13.93 14.78
N LEU A 95 6.06 -14.80 15.76
CA LEU A 95 6.76 -14.45 16.97
C LEU A 95 8.25 -14.37 16.67
N TRP A 96 8.86 -13.26 17.08
CA TRP A 96 10.28 -13.08 17.03
C TRP A 96 10.91 -13.89 18.14
N THR A 97 11.86 -14.77 17.80
CA THR A 97 12.68 -15.40 18.84
C THR A 97 13.72 -14.41 19.36
N PRO A 98 14.19 -14.52 20.61
CA PRO A 98 15.27 -13.66 21.11
C PRO A 98 16.50 -13.67 20.20
N GLN A 99 16.85 -14.84 19.63
CA GLN A 99 17.96 -14.98 18.69
C GLN A 99 17.73 -14.22 17.37
N GLN A 100 16.49 -14.22 16.85
CA GLN A 100 16.15 -13.44 15.65
C GLN A 100 16.21 -11.94 15.92
N GLU A 101 15.77 -11.50 17.09
CA GLU A 101 15.86 -10.09 17.50
C GLU A 101 17.31 -9.64 17.67
N ASP A 102 18.15 -10.45 18.31
CA ASP A 102 19.56 -10.13 18.50
C ASP A 102 20.30 -10.14 17.16
N ARG A 103 19.99 -11.10 16.29
CA ARG A 103 20.49 -11.12 14.92
C ARG A 103 20.05 -9.90 14.13
N LEU A 104 18.81 -9.44 14.27
CA LEU A 104 18.32 -8.20 13.65
C LEU A 104 19.14 -7.00 14.11
N VAL A 105 19.35 -6.83 15.42
CA VAL A 105 20.16 -5.73 15.95
C VAL A 105 21.58 -5.80 15.40
N GLN A 106 22.19 -6.98 15.36
CA GLN A 106 23.54 -7.16 14.80
C GLN A 106 23.61 -6.91 13.28
N LEU A 107 22.57 -7.24 12.52
CA LEU A 107 22.51 -6.97 11.08
C LEU A 107 22.42 -5.46 10.83
N VAL A 108 21.56 -4.76 11.58
CA VAL A 108 21.46 -3.30 11.50
C VAL A 108 22.77 -2.65 11.95
N GLN A 109 23.38 -3.11 13.04
CA GLN A 109 24.64 -2.54 13.54
C GLN A 109 25.84 -2.73 12.62
N ARG A 110 25.83 -3.84 11.86
CA ARG A 110 26.82 -4.08 10.79
C ARG A 110 26.50 -3.31 9.52
N CYS A 111 25.25 -2.86 9.35
CA CYS A 111 24.86 -2.02 8.25
C CYS A 111 25.43 -0.62 8.47
N GLN A 112 26.62 -0.38 7.93
CA GLN A 112 27.27 0.92 7.98
C GLN A 112 26.60 1.96 7.07
N LYS A 113 25.33 1.81 6.68
CA LYS A 113 24.61 2.76 5.82
C LYS A 113 23.68 3.63 6.65
N LEU A 114 23.52 4.90 6.26
CA LEU A 114 22.52 5.80 6.85
C LEU A 114 21.10 5.39 6.48
N ASP A 115 20.91 5.01 5.20
CA ASP A 115 19.69 4.37 4.77
C ASP A 115 19.80 2.86 4.96
N ILE A 116 19.19 2.37 6.05
CA ILE A 116 19.21 0.96 6.40
C ILE A 116 18.37 0.20 5.35
N PRO A 117 18.94 -0.80 4.65
CA PRO A 117 18.24 -1.56 3.62
C PRO A 117 17.31 -2.60 4.27
N TRP A 118 16.18 -2.12 4.81
CA TRP A 118 15.25 -2.94 5.58
C TRP A 118 14.75 -4.15 4.79
N ASP A 119 14.56 -4.03 3.49
CA ASP A 119 14.12 -5.16 2.65
C ASP A 119 15.19 -6.23 2.46
N GLU A 120 16.48 -5.87 2.41
CA GLU A 120 17.60 -6.83 2.40
C GLU A 120 17.67 -7.58 3.73
N ILE A 121 17.65 -6.84 4.84
CA ILE A 121 17.63 -7.42 6.20
C ILE A 121 16.38 -8.29 6.39
N GLY A 122 15.25 -7.86 5.82
CA GLY A 122 14.00 -8.61 5.79
C GLY A 122 14.18 -9.97 5.12
N ARG A 123 14.74 -10.00 3.90
CA ARG A 123 15.04 -11.24 3.18
C ARG A 123 15.92 -12.20 4.00
N ASP A 124 16.96 -11.68 4.65
CA ASP A 124 17.88 -12.48 5.49
C ASP A 124 17.20 -13.13 6.70
N LEU A 125 16.15 -12.49 7.22
CA LEU A 125 15.38 -12.96 8.36
C LEU A 125 14.07 -13.67 7.96
N ASN A 126 13.82 -13.82 6.66
CA ASN A 126 12.56 -14.32 6.10
C ASN A 126 11.34 -13.50 6.62
N ARG A 127 11.47 -12.17 6.57
CA ARG A 127 10.49 -11.17 7.01
C ARG A 127 10.35 -10.05 5.96
N SER A 128 9.27 -9.29 6.01
CA SER A 128 9.18 -8.04 5.23
C SER A 128 10.02 -6.92 5.85
N GLY A 129 10.52 -5.99 5.03
CA GLY A 129 11.27 -4.82 5.50
C GLY A 129 10.55 -4.02 6.57
N ASN A 130 9.24 -3.82 6.40
CA ASN A 130 8.41 -3.14 7.41
C ASN A 130 8.31 -3.91 8.74
N SER A 131 8.24 -5.24 8.70
CA SER A 131 8.17 -6.06 9.91
C SER A 131 9.46 -5.96 10.72
N VAL A 132 10.61 -6.06 10.04
CA VAL A 132 11.94 -5.95 10.70
C VAL A 132 12.20 -4.53 11.20
N LYS A 133 11.84 -3.50 10.44
CA LYS A 133 11.96 -2.09 10.84
C LYS A 133 11.18 -1.81 12.11
N ARG A 134 9.90 -2.22 12.14
CA ARG A 134 9.05 -2.05 13.32
C ARG A 134 9.64 -2.77 14.54
N LYS A 135 10.06 -4.03 14.38
CA LYS A 135 10.62 -4.80 15.49
C LYS A 135 11.91 -4.21 16.04
N TYR A 136 12.79 -3.71 15.16
CA TYR A 136 14.03 -3.07 15.57
C TYR A 136 13.74 -1.86 16.48
N PHE A 137 12.81 -0.99 16.10
CA PHE A 137 12.46 0.19 16.89
C PHE A 137 11.63 -0.12 18.15
N GLU A 138 10.99 -1.29 18.24
CA GLU A 138 10.43 -1.79 19.51
C GLU A 138 11.54 -2.17 20.51
N LYS A 139 12.68 -2.67 20.02
CA LYS A 139 13.78 -3.19 20.86
C LYS A 139 14.85 -2.14 21.17
N ILE A 140 15.16 -1.29 20.22
CA ILE A 140 16.19 -0.26 20.31
C ILE A 140 15.51 1.08 20.49
N SER A 141 15.84 1.76 21.60
CA SER A 141 15.35 3.11 21.84
C SER A 141 15.87 4.07 20.77
N ALA A 142 15.11 5.15 20.51
CA ALA A 142 15.55 6.19 19.58
C ALA A 142 16.95 6.73 19.94
N ARG A 143 17.26 6.88 21.24
CA ARG A 143 18.58 7.32 21.71
C ARG A 143 19.69 6.34 21.32
N GLN A 144 19.52 5.05 21.58
CA GLN A 144 20.51 4.03 21.21
C GLN A 144 20.72 3.95 19.70
N HIS A 145 19.65 4.10 18.92
CA HIS A 145 19.76 4.15 17.46
C HIS A 145 20.57 5.37 17.00
N ILE A 146 20.29 6.57 17.54
CA ILE A 146 21.04 7.79 17.24
C ILE A 146 22.51 7.63 17.62
N GLU A 147 22.80 7.16 18.83
CA GLU A 147 24.17 6.95 19.31
C GLU A 147 24.94 6.00 18.36
N HIS A 148 24.31 4.91 17.94
CA HIS A 148 24.89 3.98 16.98
C HIS A 148 25.13 4.62 15.60
N VAL A 149 24.14 5.33 15.05
CA VAL A 149 24.26 6.00 13.74
C VAL A 149 25.38 7.04 13.78
N VAL A 150 25.43 7.88 14.81
CA VAL A 150 26.45 8.94 15.00
C VAL A 150 27.85 8.34 15.14
N GLN A 151 28.01 7.26 15.91
CA GLN A 151 29.30 6.57 16.05
C GLN A 151 29.83 6.01 14.73
N SER A 152 28.91 5.67 13.82
CA SER A 152 29.25 5.17 12.50
C SER A 152 29.30 6.27 11.43
N LEU A 153 28.87 7.50 11.72
CA LEU A 153 28.75 8.55 10.72
C LEU A 153 30.15 9.03 10.33
N ASP A 154 30.45 9.01 9.03
CA ASP A 154 31.67 9.54 8.45
C ASP A 154 31.34 10.37 7.20
N ASP A 155 32.33 11.11 6.70
CA ASP A 155 32.17 12.00 5.55
C ASP A 155 31.68 11.24 4.30
N SER A 156 32.12 10.00 4.09
CA SER A 156 31.71 9.19 2.93
C SER A 156 30.22 8.88 2.91
N LYS A 157 29.61 8.70 4.10
CA LYS A 157 28.17 8.46 4.23
C LYS A 157 27.36 9.73 4.01
N ILE A 158 27.89 10.87 4.45
CA ILE A 158 27.28 12.18 4.19
C ILE A 158 27.35 12.46 2.69
N GLU A 159 28.50 12.24 2.05
CA GLU A 159 28.69 12.37 0.61
C GLU A 159 27.74 11.47 -0.17
N ALA A 160 27.56 10.20 0.24
CA ALA A 160 26.63 9.29 -0.42
C ALA A 160 25.17 9.80 -0.38
N VAL A 161 24.75 10.41 0.73
CA VAL A 161 23.41 11.05 0.83
C VAL A 161 23.34 12.29 -0.05
N MET A 162 24.38 13.13 -0.04
CA MET A 162 24.45 14.33 -0.87
C MET A 162 24.39 13.97 -2.35
N ASP A 163 25.19 13.00 -2.81
CA ASP A 163 25.22 12.54 -4.19
C ASP A 163 23.88 11.94 -4.63
N GLY A 164 23.16 11.25 -3.75
CA GLY A 164 21.81 10.75 -4.03
C GLY A 164 20.76 11.85 -4.23
N LEU A 165 21.01 13.06 -3.72
CA LEU A 165 20.15 14.24 -3.88
C LEU A 165 20.68 15.23 -4.92
N LYS A 166 21.88 14.99 -5.44
CA LYS A 166 22.63 15.90 -6.29
C LYS A 166 22.13 15.85 -7.72
N PHE A 167 21.89 17.01 -8.31
CA PHE A 167 21.71 17.15 -9.75
C PHE A 167 22.36 18.45 -10.24
N VAL A 168 22.61 18.53 -11.55
CA VAL A 168 23.11 19.74 -12.21
C VAL A 168 21.91 20.43 -12.87
N CYS A 169 21.70 21.71 -12.57
CA CYS A 169 20.67 22.49 -13.25
C CYS A 169 21.10 22.80 -14.69
N THR A 170 20.24 22.53 -15.66
CA THR A 170 20.47 22.81 -17.09
C THR A 170 20.72 24.30 -17.37
N HIS A 171 20.20 25.22 -16.56
CA HIS A 171 20.32 26.65 -16.81
C HIS A 171 21.51 27.32 -16.13
N CYS A 172 21.65 27.19 -14.81
CA CYS A 172 22.75 27.84 -14.07
C CYS A 172 24.03 27.00 -13.99
N GLU A 173 23.96 25.74 -14.46
CA GLU A 173 25.07 24.77 -14.47
C GLU A 173 25.65 24.48 -13.07
N GLN A 174 24.93 24.84 -12.00
CA GLN A 174 25.33 24.60 -10.62
C GLN A 174 24.78 23.27 -10.10
N TYR A 175 25.48 22.72 -9.12
CA TYR A 175 24.99 21.58 -8.33
C TYR A 175 23.94 22.02 -7.32
N HIS A 176 22.86 21.26 -7.23
CA HIS A 176 21.80 21.43 -6.25
C HIS A 176 21.50 20.09 -5.56
N PHE A 177 21.13 20.16 -4.28
CA PHE A 177 20.88 19.00 -3.42
C PHE A 177 19.39 18.93 -3.04
N SER A 178 18.53 18.83 -4.06
CA SER A 178 17.08 18.78 -3.90
C SER A 178 16.46 18.00 -5.06
N ALA A 179 15.18 17.64 -4.96
CA ALA A 179 14.47 17.14 -6.13
C ALA A 179 14.47 18.21 -7.25
N PRO A 180 14.89 17.87 -8.49
CA PRO A 180 14.87 18.80 -9.60
C PRO A 180 13.43 19.12 -10.02
N ARG A 181 13.21 20.33 -10.52
CA ARG A 181 12.04 20.63 -11.36
C ARG A 181 12.35 20.16 -12.77
N VAL A 182 11.39 19.58 -13.47
CA VAL A 182 11.57 19.13 -14.84
C VAL A 182 10.86 20.10 -15.77
N TRP A 183 11.40 20.36 -16.96
CA TRP A 183 10.67 21.02 -18.04
C TRP A 183 11.05 20.33 -19.36
N GLY A 184 10.09 19.65 -19.98
CA GLY A 184 10.38 18.71 -21.07
C GLY A 184 11.27 17.56 -20.57
N SER A 185 12.50 17.49 -21.06
CA SER A 185 13.51 16.51 -20.64
C SER A 185 14.58 17.09 -19.70
N ASP A 186 14.56 18.40 -19.46
CA ASP A 186 15.65 19.11 -18.77
C ASP A 186 15.33 19.30 -17.28
N MET A 187 16.39 19.37 -16.46
CA MET A 187 16.30 19.50 -15.01
C MET A 187 16.74 20.89 -14.54
N TYR A 188 15.93 21.51 -13.71
CA TYR A 188 16.12 22.87 -13.24
C TYR A 188 16.10 22.93 -11.72
N CYS A 189 16.92 23.81 -11.15
CA CYS A 189 16.70 24.23 -9.77
C CYS A 189 15.42 25.05 -9.69
N ARG A 190 14.84 25.16 -8.48
CA ARG A 190 13.59 25.88 -8.27
C ARG A 190 13.65 27.31 -8.81
N GLU A 191 14.74 28.03 -8.52
CA GLU A 191 14.87 29.43 -8.91
C GLU A 191 14.95 29.60 -10.43
N CYS A 192 15.76 28.79 -11.13
CA CYS A 192 15.83 28.85 -12.59
C CYS A 192 14.50 28.44 -13.24
N HIS A 193 13.85 27.39 -12.73
CA HIS A 193 12.54 26.96 -13.23
C HIS A 193 11.49 28.06 -13.10
N ASP A 194 11.37 28.64 -11.90
CA ASP A 194 10.40 29.71 -11.61
C ASP A 194 10.72 31.00 -12.39
N ASN A 195 11.98 31.32 -12.64
CA ASN A 195 12.36 32.53 -13.37
C ASN A 195 12.19 32.38 -14.88
N LEU A 196 12.53 31.22 -15.44
CA LEU A 196 12.44 30.97 -16.87
C LEU A 196 11.00 30.71 -17.34
N PHE A 197 10.26 29.89 -16.59
CA PHE A 197 9.01 29.33 -17.09
C PHE A 197 7.75 29.92 -16.44
N ARG A 198 7.85 30.82 -15.47
CA ARG A 198 6.64 31.44 -14.84
C ARG A 198 5.73 32.13 -15.84
N GLY A 199 6.31 32.83 -16.83
CA GLY A 199 5.55 33.47 -17.90
C GLY A 199 4.75 32.44 -18.70
N GLU A 200 5.43 31.42 -19.21
CA GLU A 200 4.81 30.35 -20.00
C GLU A 200 3.81 29.53 -19.17
N MET A 201 4.11 29.18 -17.92
CA MET A 201 3.17 28.51 -17.01
C MET A 201 1.90 29.33 -16.83
N SER A 202 2.02 30.65 -16.69
CA SER A 202 0.86 31.55 -16.56
C SER A 202 0.01 31.55 -17.85
N GLU A 203 0.65 31.56 -19.02
CA GLU A 203 -0.02 31.46 -20.32
C GLU A 203 -0.78 30.15 -20.47
N ARG A 204 -0.11 29.05 -20.14
CA ARG A 204 -0.68 27.69 -20.18
C ARG A 204 -1.89 27.55 -19.26
N TRP A 205 -1.84 28.15 -18.07
CA TRP A 205 -3.00 28.19 -17.17
C TRP A 205 -4.14 29.04 -17.73
N ARG A 206 -3.87 30.15 -18.43
CA ARG A 206 -4.91 30.92 -19.13
C ARG A 206 -5.58 30.10 -20.21
N GLU A 207 -4.82 29.33 -20.99
CA GLU A 207 -5.38 28.43 -22.01
C GLU A 207 -6.23 27.32 -21.38
N ILE A 208 -5.77 26.72 -20.27
CA ILE A 208 -6.55 25.74 -19.51
C ILE A 208 -7.86 26.35 -18.98
N GLN A 209 -7.81 27.57 -18.46
CA GLN A 209 -9.00 28.28 -18.01
C GLN A 209 -9.97 28.53 -19.16
N GLN A 210 -9.47 29.00 -20.30
CA GLN A 210 -10.30 29.20 -21.50
C GLN A 210 -10.91 27.87 -21.97
N TYR A 211 -10.14 26.80 -22.00
CA TYR A 211 -10.63 25.46 -22.32
C TYR A 211 -11.75 25.02 -21.37
N CYS A 212 -11.62 25.28 -20.07
CA CYS A 212 -12.67 25.00 -19.10
C CYS A 212 -13.95 25.80 -19.39
N VAL A 213 -13.81 27.08 -19.76
CA VAL A 213 -14.94 27.94 -20.15
C VAL A 213 -15.64 27.37 -21.39
N ASP A 214 -14.88 27.07 -22.44
CA ASP A 214 -15.39 26.58 -23.72
C ASP A 214 -16.11 25.23 -23.56
N ASN A 215 -15.67 24.40 -22.61
CA ASN A 215 -16.26 23.10 -22.31
C ASN A 215 -17.25 23.12 -21.13
N GLY A 216 -17.70 24.29 -20.69
CA GLY A 216 -18.73 24.44 -19.65
C GLY A 216 -18.30 24.01 -18.24
N LYS A 217 -17.00 23.78 -18.00
CA LYS A 217 -16.42 23.49 -16.68
C LYS A 217 -16.15 24.79 -15.91
N VAL A 218 -17.20 25.58 -15.68
CA VAL A 218 -17.12 26.91 -15.02
C VAL A 218 -17.70 26.96 -13.61
N SER A 219 -18.19 25.84 -13.11
CA SER A 219 -18.75 25.74 -11.77
C SER A 219 -18.56 24.35 -11.19
N CYS A 220 -18.69 24.24 -9.87
CA CYS A 220 -18.67 22.96 -9.18
C CYS A 220 -19.81 22.07 -9.71
N ALA A 221 -19.50 20.85 -10.14
CA ALA A 221 -20.47 19.89 -10.65
C ALA A 221 -21.55 19.47 -9.64
N PHE A 222 -21.33 19.72 -8.33
CA PHE A 222 -22.29 19.34 -7.27
C PHE A 222 -22.99 20.51 -6.60
N CYS A 223 -22.29 21.60 -6.31
CA CYS A 223 -22.88 22.74 -5.60
C CYS A 223 -23.07 23.97 -6.47
N HIS A 224 -22.70 23.90 -7.74
CA HIS A 224 -22.83 24.97 -8.74
C HIS A 224 -22.14 26.29 -8.37
N LYS A 225 -21.30 26.31 -7.33
CA LYS A 225 -20.45 27.44 -7.00
C LYS A 225 -19.56 27.74 -8.20
N GLY A 226 -19.65 28.95 -8.74
CA GLY A 226 -18.84 29.40 -9.87
C GLY A 226 -17.35 29.34 -9.54
N ALA A 227 -16.57 28.76 -10.45
CA ALA A 227 -15.13 28.90 -10.47
C ALA A 227 -14.84 30.26 -11.09
N GLY A 228 -14.81 31.30 -10.28
CA GLY A 228 -14.50 32.65 -10.77
C GLY A 228 -13.09 32.68 -11.36
N PHE A 229 -12.98 32.50 -12.67
CA PHE A 229 -11.73 32.56 -13.42
C PHE A 229 -11.23 34.01 -13.65
N GLU A 230 -11.86 35.00 -13.01
CA GLU A 230 -11.47 36.41 -13.15
C GLU A 230 -10.19 36.76 -12.38
N ILE A 231 -9.22 37.09 -13.24
CA ILE A 231 -7.87 37.63 -13.11
C ILE A 231 -7.85 38.93 -12.31
N GLN A 232 -7.44 38.89 -11.05
CA GLN A 232 -6.76 40.00 -10.36
C GLN A 232 -5.86 39.44 -9.25
N GLY A 233 -4.60 39.18 -9.60
CA GLY A 233 -3.47 39.17 -8.64
C GLY A 233 -3.29 37.96 -7.72
N GLU A 234 -4.29 37.11 -7.49
CA GLU A 234 -4.16 35.93 -6.60
C GLU A 234 -4.88 34.69 -7.17
N ASP A 235 -4.24 33.53 -7.05
CA ASP A 235 -4.62 32.23 -7.62
C ASP A 235 -6.00 31.74 -7.13
N LYS A 236 -7.09 32.16 -7.76
CA LYS A 236 -8.45 31.66 -7.46
C LYS A 236 -8.68 30.21 -7.88
N MET A 237 -7.79 29.62 -8.70
CA MET A 237 -7.82 28.18 -8.98
C MET A 237 -7.50 27.33 -7.74
N THR A 238 -6.96 27.91 -6.67
CA THR A 238 -6.74 27.23 -5.38
C THR A 238 -8.02 26.70 -4.73
N TYR A 239 -9.22 27.11 -5.16
CA TYR A 239 -10.49 26.66 -4.55
C TYR A 239 -11.20 25.53 -5.28
N PHE A 240 -10.69 25.10 -6.45
CA PHE A 240 -11.31 24.07 -7.27
C PHE A 240 -10.29 23.03 -7.71
N HIS A 241 -10.72 21.78 -7.76
CA HIS A 241 -9.92 20.65 -8.21
C HIS A 241 -10.59 19.99 -9.41
N PHE A 242 -9.75 19.49 -10.32
CA PHE A 242 -10.15 18.54 -11.34
C PHE A 242 -10.24 17.15 -10.71
N ASP A 243 -11.47 16.73 -10.44
CA ASP A 243 -11.80 15.44 -9.85
C ASP A 243 -12.08 14.44 -10.96
N HIS A 244 -11.32 13.36 -11.04
CA HIS A 244 -11.52 12.34 -12.07
C HIS A 244 -12.86 11.63 -11.88
N GLU A 245 -13.68 11.55 -12.93
CA GLU A 245 -14.93 10.79 -12.86
C GLU A 245 -14.67 9.32 -12.55
N ASN A 246 -13.55 8.79 -13.04
CA ASN A 246 -12.97 7.51 -12.63
C ASN A 246 -11.53 7.69 -12.13
N MET A 247 -11.30 7.46 -10.84
CA MET A 247 -9.97 7.66 -10.25
C MET A 247 -8.89 6.74 -10.83
N PHE A 248 -9.26 5.62 -11.45
CA PHE A 248 -8.30 4.66 -12.01
C PHE A 248 -7.79 5.02 -13.41
N ASP A 249 -8.44 5.99 -14.07
CA ASP A 249 -8.08 6.47 -15.42
C ASP A 249 -7.18 7.71 -15.39
N LYS A 250 -6.84 8.18 -14.18
CA LYS A 250 -5.90 9.28 -13.95
C LYS A 250 -4.51 8.91 -14.46
N GLY A 251 -4.02 9.67 -15.45
CA GLY A 251 -2.67 9.54 -15.97
C GLY A 251 -1.67 10.37 -15.15
N ASP A 252 -1.88 11.68 -15.12
CA ASP A 252 -1.06 12.64 -14.39
C ASP A 252 -1.97 13.73 -13.78
N SER A 253 -1.41 14.66 -13.00
CA SER A 253 -2.17 15.85 -12.61
C SER A 253 -1.99 16.96 -13.65
N VAL A 254 -3.05 17.74 -13.90
CA VAL A 254 -2.97 18.94 -14.75
C VAL A 254 -1.84 19.88 -14.30
N CYS A 255 -1.66 20.03 -12.98
CA CYS A 255 -0.55 20.80 -12.42
C CYS A 255 0.82 20.24 -12.85
N ASN A 256 1.05 18.93 -12.74
CA ASN A 256 2.31 18.32 -13.18
C ASN A 256 2.52 18.47 -14.69
N ILE A 257 1.46 18.39 -15.50
CA ILE A 257 1.55 18.59 -16.95
C ILE A 257 2.02 20.01 -17.26
N VAL A 258 1.48 21.02 -16.55
CA VAL A 258 1.88 22.42 -16.71
C VAL A 258 3.27 22.68 -16.14
N GLU A 259 3.55 22.26 -14.90
CA GLU A 259 4.83 22.47 -14.23
C GLU A 259 6.00 21.78 -14.95
N ASN A 260 5.73 20.69 -15.67
CA ASN A 260 6.76 19.96 -16.42
C ASN A 260 6.83 20.33 -17.91
N GLY A 261 6.08 21.35 -18.37
CA GLY A 261 6.13 21.79 -19.76
C GLY A 261 5.67 20.74 -20.79
N LYS A 262 4.86 19.75 -20.37
CA LYS A 262 4.30 18.73 -21.29
C LYS A 262 3.33 19.38 -22.29
N PRO A 263 2.97 18.78 -23.43
CA PRO A 263 1.98 19.37 -24.34
C PRO A 263 0.63 19.73 -23.69
N LEU A 264 0.05 20.89 -23.99
CA LEU A 264 -1.26 21.32 -23.45
C LEU A 264 -2.41 20.38 -23.86
N THR A 265 -2.28 19.70 -25.00
CA THR A 265 -3.24 18.68 -25.43
C THR A 265 -3.36 17.53 -24.41
N GLU A 266 -2.28 17.21 -23.68
CA GLU A 266 -2.34 16.24 -22.58
C GLU A 266 -3.14 16.78 -21.40
N ALA A 267 -2.98 18.07 -21.07
CA ALA A 267 -3.77 18.72 -20.02
C ALA A 267 -5.27 18.70 -20.38
N PHE A 268 -5.62 19.05 -21.61
CA PHE A 268 -7.01 19.02 -22.09
C PHE A 268 -7.60 17.61 -22.04
N THR A 269 -6.86 16.62 -22.54
CA THR A 269 -7.25 15.20 -22.48
C THR A 269 -7.49 14.74 -21.05
N GLU A 270 -6.69 15.21 -20.09
CA GLU A 270 -6.87 14.86 -18.69
C GLU A 270 -8.07 15.60 -18.05
N ILE A 271 -8.28 16.86 -18.41
CA ILE A 271 -9.43 17.66 -17.96
C ILE A 271 -10.76 17.08 -18.45
N ASP A 272 -10.79 16.49 -19.66
CA ASP A 272 -12.01 15.88 -20.23
C ASP A 272 -12.52 14.72 -19.38
N LYS A 273 -11.63 13.98 -18.73
CA LYS A 273 -11.95 12.88 -17.82
C LYS A 273 -12.38 13.35 -16.42
N CYS A 274 -12.30 14.65 -16.17
CA CYS A 274 -12.54 15.23 -14.86
C CYS A 274 -13.86 15.99 -14.80
N GLN A 275 -14.52 15.97 -13.66
CA GLN A 275 -15.50 16.98 -13.26
C GLN A 275 -14.81 18.07 -12.43
N LEU A 276 -15.27 19.31 -12.54
CA LEU A 276 -14.75 20.40 -11.72
C LEU A 276 -15.47 20.42 -10.38
N LEU A 277 -14.76 20.29 -9.26
CA LEU A 277 -15.33 20.35 -7.93
C LEU A 277 -14.67 21.44 -7.09
N CYS A 278 -15.42 22.12 -6.23
CA CYS A 278 -14.80 22.95 -5.20
C CYS A 278 -14.14 22.08 -4.13
N ILE A 279 -13.15 22.60 -3.39
CA ILE A 279 -12.42 21.86 -2.35
C ILE A 279 -13.37 21.11 -1.40
N SER A 280 -14.42 21.77 -0.91
CA SER A 280 -15.34 21.16 0.06
C SER A 280 -16.10 19.96 -0.53
N CYS A 281 -16.52 20.03 -1.79
CA CYS A 281 -17.17 18.92 -2.48
C CYS A 281 -16.17 17.78 -2.77
N HIS A 282 -14.97 18.12 -3.24
CA HIS A 282 -13.90 17.17 -3.49
C HIS A 282 -13.52 16.41 -2.20
N GLN A 283 -13.41 17.09 -1.06
CA GLN A 283 -13.13 16.45 0.23
C GLN A 283 -14.18 15.39 0.63
N ILE A 284 -15.46 15.63 0.31
CA ILE A 284 -16.53 14.65 0.57
C ILE A 284 -16.32 13.41 -0.30
N VAL A 285 -16.07 13.59 -1.61
CA VAL A 285 -15.77 12.50 -2.55
C VAL A 285 -14.58 11.69 -2.05
N THR A 286 -13.44 12.34 -1.80
CA THR A 286 -12.23 11.69 -1.30
C THR A 286 -12.48 10.93 0.00
N LYS A 287 -13.30 11.45 0.91
CA LYS A 287 -13.63 10.75 2.16
C LYS A 287 -14.47 9.49 1.92
N ILE A 288 -15.41 9.54 0.98
CA ILE A 288 -16.24 8.38 0.60
C ILE A 288 -15.37 7.32 -0.08
N GLU A 289 -14.53 7.69 -1.05
CA GLU A 289 -13.60 6.78 -1.73
C GLU A 289 -12.67 6.07 -0.73
N ASN A 290 -12.11 6.82 0.22
CA ASN A 290 -11.27 6.26 1.28
C ASN A 290 -12.06 5.29 2.19
N SER A 291 -13.31 5.62 2.51
CA SER A 291 -14.15 4.79 3.39
C SER A 291 -14.57 3.47 2.72
N ILE A 292 -14.77 3.48 1.40
CA ILE A 292 -15.05 2.27 0.61
C ILE A 292 -13.76 1.45 0.41
N GLY A 293 -12.61 2.12 0.34
CA GLY A 293 -11.29 1.49 0.17
C GLY A 293 -10.73 1.60 -1.24
N PHE A 294 -11.32 2.40 -2.13
CA PHE A 294 -10.82 2.59 -3.50
C PHE A 294 -9.42 3.20 -3.52
N THR A 295 -9.13 4.15 -2.64
CA THR A 295 -7.77 4.74 -2.52
C THR A 295 -6.72 3.70 -2.12
N ARG A 296 -7.08 2.76 -1.24
CA ARG A 296 -6.21 1.64 -0.86
C ARG A 296 -5.99 0.71 -2.06
N PHE A 297 -7.06 0.33 -2.74
CA PHE A 297 -6.96 -0.53 -3.94
C PHE A 297 -6.09 0.13 -5.01
N LYS A 298 -6.27 1.43 -5.28
CA LYS A 298 -5.44 2.19 -6.22
C LYS A 298 -3.97 2.17 -5.86
N ARG A 299 -3.64 2.35 -4.57
CA ARG A 299 -2.25 2.27 -4.10
C ARG A 299 -1.68 0.88 -4.33
N ASP A 300 -2.41 -0.16 -3.93
CA ASP A 300 -1.97 -1.55 -4.07
C ASP A 300 -1.78 -1.90 -5.57
N MET A 301 -2.66 -1.40 -6.44
CA MET A 301 -2.55 -1.50 -7.91
C MET A 301 -1.35 -0.71 -8.48
N THR A 302 -1.03 0.47 -7.95
CA THR A 302 0.13 1.27 -8.41
C THR A 302 1.46 0.60 -8.02
N MET A 303 1.45 -0.21 -6.96
CA MET A 303 2.62 -1.02 -6.54
C MET A 303 2.76 -2.33 -7.33
N GLU A 304 1.75 -2.75 -8.10
CA GLU A 304 1.84 -3.92 -8.97
C GLU A 304 2.76 -3.61 -10.15
N THR A 305 3.84 -4.37 -10.32
CA THR A 305 4.85 -4.12 -11.36
C THR A 305 4.49 -4.77 -12.70
N ASP A 306 3.66 -5.82 -12.67
CA ASP A 306 3.16 -6.48 -13.87
C ASP A 306 2.04 -5.66 -14.52
N GLU A 307 2.29 -5.14 -15.72
CA GLU A 307 1.35 -4.27 -16.44
C GLU A 307 0.07 -5.00 -16.85
N GLU A 308 0.15 -6.27 -17.27
CA GLU A 308 -1.03 -7.04 -17.67
C GLU A 308 -1.93 -7.29 -16.46
N ARG A 309 -1.32 -7.66 -15.33
CA ARG A 309 -2.06 -7.83 -14.08
C ARG A 309 -2.65 -6.52 -13.58
N ARG A 310 -1.90 -5.41 -13.68
CA ARG A 310 -2.40 -4.08 -13.31
C ARG A 310 -3.59 -3.67 -14.18
N ALA A 311 -3.54 -3.91 -15.48
CA ALA A 311 -4.63 -3.65 -16.41
C ALA A 311 -5.87 -4.50 -16.07
N ALA A 312 -5.69 -5.80 -15.80
CA ALA A 312 -6.79 -6.69 -15.39
C ALA A 312 -7.43 -6.25 -14.07
N LEU A 313 -6.64 -5.83 -13.07
CA LEU A 313 -7.16 -5.28 -11.81
C LEU A 313 -7.96 -4.00 -12.03
N ARG A 314 -7.52 -3.12 -12.94
CA ARG A 314 -8.25 -1.91 -13.31
C ARG A 314 -9.58 -2.25 -13.98
N GLU A 315 -9.57 -3.17 -14.93
CA GLU A 315 -10.78 -3.62 -15.66
C GLU A 315 -11.81 -4.23 -14.71
N ASP A 316 -11.37 -5.04 -13.74
CA ASP A 316 -12.25 -5.67 -12.73
C ASP A 316 -12.90 -4.64 -11.79
N ILE A 317 -12.13 -3.66 -11.29
CA ILE A 317 -12.63 -2.70 -10.29
C ILE A 317 -13.42 -1.53 -10.90
N SER A 318 -13.14 -1.16 -12.14
CA SER A 318 -13.68 0.04 -12.77
C SER A 318 -15.22 0.07 -12.85
N PRO A 319 -15.93 -1.01 -13.21
CA PRO A 319 -17.39 -1.05 -13.20
C PRO A 319 -17.97 -0.85 -11.79
N VAL A 320 -17.35 -1.46 -10.77
CA VAL A 320 -17.77 -1.35 -9.37
C VAL A 320 -17.61 0.08 -8.89
N TYR A 321 -16.47 0.70 -9.20
CA TYR A 321 -16.22 2.10 -8.89
C TYR A 321 -17.23 3.01 -9.57
N THR A 322 -17.41 2.87 -10.89
CA THR A 322 -18.31 3.71 -11.69
C THR A 322 -19.74 3.66 -11.16
N GLU A 323 -20.29 2.47 -10.93
CA GLU A 323 -21.66 2.35 -10.41
C GLU A 323 -21.79 2.88 -8.98
N THR A 324 -20.78 2.65 -8.13
CA THR A 324 -20.80 3.14 -6.75
C THR A 324 -20.74 4.67 -6.71
N MET A 325 -19.81 5.26 -7.46
CA MET A 325 -19.61 6.70 -7.48
C MET A 325 -20.73 7.43 -8.22
N ARG A 326 -21.35 6.81 -9.25
CA ARG A 326 -22.58 7.33 -9.87
C ARG A 326 -23.67 7.57 -8.82
N ARG A 327 -23.94 6.60 -7.94
CA ARG A 327 -24.93 6.75 -6.86
C ARG A 327 -24.55 7.84 -5.86
N VAL A 328 -23.27 7.92 -5.50
CA VAL A 328 -22.75 8.97 -4.62
C VAL A 328 -22.94 10.35 -5.25
N TYR A 329 -22.58 10.51 -6.52
CA TYR A 329 -22.69 11.77 -7.25
C TYR A 329 -24.14 12.18 -7.44
N GLU A 330 -25.04 11.26 -7.77
CA GLU A 330 -26.49 11.52 -7.84
C GLU A 330 -27.04 12.01 -6.49
N TYR A 331 -26.64 11.36 -5.40
CA TYR A 331 -27.03 11.79 -4.05
C TYR A 331 -26.50 13.19 -3.73
N LEU A 332 -25.22 13.47 -4.00
CA LEU A 332 -24.59 14.76 -3.70
C LEU A 332 -25.19 15.91 -4.53
N ARG A 333 -25.53 15.66 -5.79
CA ARG A 333 -26.24 16.62 -6.67
C ARG A 333 -27.66 16.88 -6.15
N GLY A 334 -28.38 15.82 -5.79
CA GLY A 334 -29.75 15.92 -5.27
C GLY A 334 -29.85 16.60 -3.89
N ALA A 335 -28.90 16.33 -3.00
CA ALA A 335 -28.90 16.88 -1.63
C ALA A 335 -28.65 18.40 -1.57
N ARG A 336 -28.15 19.02 -2.65
CA ARG A 336 -27.81 20.44 -2.69
C ARG A 336 -28.62 21.27 -3.70
N GLY A 337 -29.40 20.63 -4.58
CA GLY A 337 -30.30 21.30 -5.52
C GLY A 337 -31.67 21.70 -4.94
N GLY A 338 -31.88 21.53 -3.62
CA GLY A 338 -33.15 21.77 -2.93
C GLY A 338 -33.13 22.96 -1.96
N SER A 339 -32.49 24.07 -2.33
CA SER A 339 -32.50 25.33 -1.56
C SER A 339 -33.00 26.49 -2.39
#